data_AF-A0A8S1N6B8-F1
#
_entry.id   AF-A0A8S1N6B8-F1
#
_cell.length_a   1.000
_cell.length_b   1.000
_cell.length_c   1.000
_cell.angle_alpha   90.00
_cell.angle_beta   90.00
_cell.angle_gamma   90.00
#
_symmetry.space_group_name_H-M   'P 1'
#
loop_
_entity.id
_entity.type
_entity.pdbx_description
1 polymer ?
#
loop_
_entity_poly.entity_id
_entity_poly.type
_entity_poly.pdbx_seq_one_letter_code
_entity_poly.pdbx_strand_id
1 'polypeptide(L)'
;MNLRIIQFLVLKMIMKYQQVNNKKIKNGLLYKKINQEGERLCFISDSLFIVQPYLSSKMNIYELNHQTKLFNQINELQIKNGSSCHCFFESQYIKQKQILVCKNGFNINLIKINQQAEFKLIQFIDLGTGNSFGRLTADGQFMVIWDDKTQQIQIFLFKEIKK
;
A
#
# COMPACT_ATOMS: atom_id res chain seq x y z
N MET A 1 -13.72 11.12 14.38
CA MET A 1 -12.72 11.55 13.37
C MET A 1 -13.48 12.08 12.16
N ASN A 2 -13.13 13.27 11.63
CA ASN A 2 -13.97 14.01 10.68
C ASN A 2 -13.71 13.53 9.23
N LEU A 3 -14.73 12.94 8.58
CA LEU A 3 -14.71 12.36 7.21
C LEU A 3 -14.06 13.25 6.14
N ARG A 4 -14.08 14.57 6.33
CA ARG A 4 -13.51 15.55 5.38
C ARG A 4 -11.97 15.62 5.37
N ILE A 5 -11.30 15.22 6.46
CA ILE A 5 -9.85 15.36 6.60
C ILE A 5 -9.10 14.27 5.82
N ILE A 6 -9.65 13.06 5.74
CA ILE A 6 -8.99 11.89 5.13
C ILE A 6 -9.14 11.91 3.59
N GLN A 7 -10.30 12.33 3.06
CA GLN A 7 -10.46 12.60 1.62
C GLN A 7 -9.43 13.62 1.10
N PHE A 8 -8.99 14.55 1.94
CA PHE A 8 -8.00 15.57 1.60
C PHE A 8 -6.57 15.01 1.48
N LEU A 9 -6.25 13.92 2.17
CA LEU A 9 -4.90 13.35 2.22
C LEU A 9 -4.57 12.50 0.98
N VAL A 10 -5.51 11.69 0.50
CA VAL A 10 -5.36 10.94 -0.77
C VAL A 10 -5.20 11.91 -1.94
N LEU A 11 -5.96 13.02 -1.93
CA LEU A 11 -5.84 14.10 -2.91
C LEU A 11 -4.45 14.76 -2.88
N LYS A 12 -3.93 15.09 -1.68
CA LYS A 12 -2.60 15.69 -1.52
C LYS A 12 -1.47 14.74 -1.94
N MET A 13 -1.60 13.43 -1.71
CA MET A 13 -0.60 12.45 -2.12
C MET A 13 -0.51 12.31 -3.64
N ILE A 14 -1.65 12.26 -4.34
CA ILE A 14 -1.67 12.23 -5.81
C ILE A 14 -1.05 13.53 -6.37
N MET A 15 -1.34 14.68 -5.75
CA MET A 15 -0.75 15.96 -6.14
C MET A 15 0.77 16.04 -5.89
N LYS A 16 1.27 15.48 -4.77
CA LYS A 16 2.70 15.53 -4.43
C LYS A 16 3.54 14.58 -5.31
N TYR A 17 3.02 13.39 -5.63
CA TYR A 17 3.66 12.47 -6.60
C TYR A 17 3.83 13.13 -7.98
N GLN A 18 2.83 13.91 -8.41
CA GLN A 18 2.86 14.59 -9.71
C GLN A 18 3.75 15.85 -9.72
N GLN A 19 3.95 16.53 -8.58
CA GLN A 19 4.88 17.66 -8.46
C GLN A 19 6.36 17.24 -8.52
N VAL A 20 6.72 16.09 -7.93
CA VAL A 20 8.12 15.63 -7.91
C VAL A 20 8.62 15.21 -9.31
N ASN A 21 7.71 14.78 -10.20
CA ASN A 21 8.06 14.34 -11.56
C ASN A 21 8.07 15.45 -12.63
N ASN A 22 8.17 16.73 -12.22
CA ASN A 22 8.62 17.88 -13.04
C ASN A 22 7.95 18.14 -14.40
N LYS A 23 6.79 17.56 -14.70
CA LYS A 23 5.93 18.04 -15.80
C LYS A 23 4.91 19.02 -15.22
N LYS A 24 5.06 20.31 -15.56
CA LYS A 24 3.97 21.29 -15.49
C LYS A 24 2.82 20.80 -16.39
N ILE A 25 1.96 19.93 -15.87
CA ILE A 25 0.72 19.58 -16.53
C ILE A 25 -0.24 20.74 -16.27
N LYS A 26 -0.19 21.75 -17.14
CA LYS A 26 -1.38 22.57 -17.44
C LYS A 26 -2.33 21.61 -18.17
N ASN A 27 -3.25 20.94 -17.48
CA ASN A 27 -4.50 20.40 -18.02
C ASN A 27 -5.21 19.56 -16.95
N GLY A 28 -6.44 19.98 -16.59
CA GLY A 28 -7.50 19.23 -15.92
C GLY A 28 -7.08 18.15 -14.94
N LEU A 29 -6.97 18.50 -13.65
CA LEU A 29 -7.02 17.54 -12.56
C LEU A 29 -8.36 16.79 -12.64
N LEU A 30 -8.35 15.56 -13.11
CA LEU A 30 -9.53 14.71 -13.18
C LEU A 30 -9.72 14.05 -11.81
N TYR A 31 -10.52 14.72 -10.98
CA TYR A 31 -10.90 14.25 -9.65
C TYR A 31 -11.88 13.09 -9.79
N LYS A 32 -11.40 11.85 -9.65
CA LYS A 32 -12.30 10.73 -9.40
C LYS A 32 -12.53 10.63 -7.90
N LYS A 33 -13.74 10.96 -7.46
CA LYS A 33 -14.14 10.77 -6.06
C LYS A 33 -14.06 9.28 -5.74
N ILE A 34 -13.05 8.89 -4.95
CA ILE A 34 -13.02 7.57 -4.34
C ILE A 34 -14.00 7.63 -3.17
N ASN A 35 -15.15 6.97 -3.30
CA ASN A 35 -16.22 6.98 -2.29
C ASN A 35 -15.87 6.16 -1.02
N GLN A 36 -14.61 5.76 -0.86
CA GLN A 36 -14.12 4.96 0.25
C GLN A 36 -13.01 5.71 0.97
N GLU A 37 -13.02 5.66 2.30
CA GLU A 37 -11.93 6.20 3.12
C GLU A 37 -10.67 5.36 2.89
N GLY A 38 -9.77 5.84 2.03
CA GLY A 38 -8.45 5.25 1.81
C GLY A 38 -7.50 5.64 2.93
N GLU A 39 -6.94 4.67 3.65
CA GLU A 39 -5.91 4.94 4.68
C GLU A 39 -4.51 4.95 4.07
N ARG A 40 -4.25 4.10 3.06
CA ARG A 40 -2.93 3.94 2.45
C ARG A 40 -3.03 3.84 0.93
N LEU A 41 -2.06 4.43 0.24
CA LEU A 41 -1.89 4.37 -1.21
C LEU A 41 -0.44 4.00 -1.52
N CYS A 42 -0.23 3.11 -2.51
CA CYS A 42 1.11 2.73 -2.97
C CYS A 42 1.12 2.57 -4.49
N PHE A 43 2.03 3.27 -5.16
CA PHE A 43 2.27 3.09 -6.59
C PHE A 43 3.16 1.87 -6.81
N ILE A 44 2.72 1.01 -7.71
CA ILE A 44 3.50 -0.14 -8.20
C ILE A 44 4.26 0.27 -9.47
N SER A 45 3.63 1.10 -10.30
CA SER A 45 4.20 1.74 -11.49
C SER A 45 3.50 3.08 -11.75
N ASP A 46 3.82 3.74 -12.87
CA ASP A 46 3.12 4.95 -13.31
C ASP A 46 1.66 4.71 -13.73
N SER A 47 1.31 3.47 -14.07
CA SER A 47 -0.02 3.09 -14.53
C SER A 47 -0.79 2.24 -13.52
N LEU A 48 -0.16 1.79 -12.42
CA LEU A 48 -0.75 0.84 -11.48
C LEU A 48 -0.50 1.27 -10.04
N PHE A 49 -1.56 1.37 -9.25
CA PHE A 49 -1.46 1.60 -7.81
C PHE A 49 -2.50 0.81 -7.04
N ILE A 50 -2.26 0.70 -5.74
CA ILE A 50 -3.19 0.10 -4.78
C ILE A 50 -3.72 1.17 -3.82
N VAL A 51 -4.97 0.96 -3.38
CA VAL A 51 -5.56 1.70 -2.27
C VAL A 51 -6.02 0.67 -1.25
N GLN A 52 -5.63 0.90 0.01
CA GLN A 52 -6.12 0.16 1.14
C GLN A 52 -7.13 1.03 1.89
N PRO A 53 -8.43 0.71 1.85
CA PRO A 53 -9.42 1.39 2.66
C PRO A 53 -9.20 1.14 4.16
N TYR A 54 -9.59 2.10 4.98
CA TYR A 54 -9.52 2.01 6.43
C TYR A 54 -10.33 0.81 6.94
N LEU A 55 -9.71 -0.02 7.79
CA LEU A 55 -10.33 -1.22 8.40
C LEU A 55 -10.93 -2.23 7.41
N SER A 56 -10.46 -2.24 6.16
CA SER A 56 -10.96 -3.16 5.14
C SER A 56 -10.12 -4.43 5.05
N SER A 57 -10.75 -5.60 4.89
CA SER A 57 -10.06 -6.84 4.51
C SER A 57 -9.75 -6.94 3.02
N LYS A 58 -10.04 -5.87 2.28
CA LYS A 58 -9.95 -5.79 0.83
C LYS A 58 -9.04 -4.64 0.45
N MET A 59 -8.14 -4.90 -0.49
CA MET A 59 -7.29 -3.91 -1.13
C MET A 59 -7.73 -3.72 -2.58
N ASN A 60 -7.95 -2.47 -2.98
CA ASN A 60 -8.40 -2.14 -4.32
C ASN A 60 -7.18 -1.88 -5.22
N ILE A 61 -7.21 -2.43 -6.43
CA ILE A 61 -6.15 -2.27 -7.43
C ILE A 61 -6.69 -1.38 -8.54
N TYR A 62 -5.95 -0.33 -8.87
CA TYR A 62 -6.32 0.65 -9.88
C TYR A 62 -5.29 0.71 -10.99
N GLU A 63 -5.77 0.71 -12.22
CA GLU A 63 -4.94 0.84 -13.42
C GLU A 63 -5.40 2.02 -14.29
N LEU A 64 -4.43 2.69 -14.92
CA LEU A 64 -4.67 3.79 -15.84
C LEU A 64 -5.25 3.27 -17.15
N ASN A 65 -6.50 3.64 -17.44
CA ASN A 65 -7.06 3.47 -18.78
C ASN A 65 -6.43 4.50 -19.73
N HIS A 66 -5.65 4.03 -20.71
CA HIS A 66 -4.92 4.89 -21.63
C HIS A 66 -5.81 5.65 -22.63
N GLN A 67 -7.03 5.19 -22.89
CA GLN A 67 -7.98 5.88 -23.78
C GLN A 67 -8.64 7.04 -23.05
N THR A 68 -9.18 6.81 -21.85
CA THR A 68 -9.90 7.83 -21.08
C THR A 68 -8.99 8.71 -20.24
N LYS A 69 -7.73 8.29 -20.03
CA LYS A 69 -6.76 8.89 -19.09
C LYS A 69 -7.24 8.88 -17.64
N LEU A 70 -8.11 7.93 -17.30
CA LEU A 70 -8.65 7.76 -15.95
C LEU A 70 -8.19 6.45 -15.32
N PHE A 71 -7.95 6.48 -14.02
CA PHE A 71 -7.75 5.26 -13.25
C PHE A 71 -9.08 4.55 -12.98
N ASN A 72 -9.10 3.26 -13.27
CA ASN A 72 -10.23 2.38 -13.02
C ASN A 72 -9.82 1.29 -12.04
N GLN A 73 -10.72 0.94 -11.14
CA GLN A 73 -10.51 -0.24 -10.31
C GLN A 73 -10.61 -1.47 -11.21
N ILE A 74 -9.54 -2.26 -11.28
CA ILE A 74 -9.48 -3.44 -12.14
C ILE A 74 -9.61 -4.74 -11.35
N ASN A 75 -9.29 -4.71 -10.05
CA ASN A 75 -9.31 -5.90 -9.22
C ASN A 75 -9.42 -5.53 -7.72
N GLU A 76 -9.66 -6.54 -6.90
CA GLU A 76 -9.67 -6.48 -5.45
C GLU A 76 -8.92 -7.70 -4.88
N LEU A 77 -8.01 -7.46 -3.94
CA LEU A 77 -7.27 -8.50 -3.25
C LEU A 77 -7.78 -8.65 -1.82
N GLN A 78 -8.08 -9.88 -1.41
CA GLN A 78 -8.29 -10.21 0.00
C GLN A 78 -6.95 -10.18 0.74
N ILE A 79 -6.88 -9.37 1.80
CA ILE A 79 -5.72 -9.25 2.68
C ILE A 79 -6.14 -9.55 4.12
N LYS A 80 -5.18 -9.89 4.98
CA LYS A 80 -5.45 -9.97 6.41
C LYS A 80 -5.66 -8.57 6.98
N ASN A 81 -6.59 -8.48 7.90
CA ASN A 81 -6.97 -7.27 8.61
C ASN A 81 -6.97 -7.55 10.11
N GLY A 82 -7.01 -6.50 10.92
CA GLY A 82 -7.21 -6.59 12.37
C GLY A 82 -8.08 -5.44 12.87
N SER A 83 -7.69 -4.85 14.00
CA SER A 83 -8.34 -3.66 14.55
C SER A 83 -7.82 -2.37 13.90
N SER A 84 -8.22 -1.21 14.42
CA SER A 84 -7.65 0.07 14.04
C SER A 84 -6.15 0.09 14.30
N CYS A 85 -5.42 0.80 13.44
CA CYS A 85 -3.99 0.96 13.61
C CYS A 85 -3.54 2.35 13.16
N HIS A 86 -2.33 2.73 13.56
CA HIS A 86 -1.74 3.99 13.15
C HIS A 86 -1.22 3.93 11.71
N CYS A 87 -1.18 5.10 11.06
CA CYS A 87 -0.74 5.29 9.68
C CYS A 87 0.79 5.30 9.50
N PHE A 88 1.58 5.01 10.55
CA PHE A 88 3.05 5.11 10.51
C PHE A 88 3.77 3.98 9.76
N PHE A 89 3.03 3.00 9.25
CA PHE A 89 3.59 1.95 8.39
C PHE A 89 3.13 2.19 6.95
N GLU A 90 4.03 2.74 6.15
CA GLU A 90 3.79 2.98 4.72
C GLU A 90 3.78 1.68 3.93
N SER A 91 2.86 1.58 2.97
CA SER A 91 2.87 0.49 1.99
C SER A 91 4.05 0.66 1.04
N GLN A 92 4.83 -0.39 0.81
CA GLN A 92 6.08 -0.35 0.04
C GLN A 92 6.09 -1.45 -1.03
N TYR A 93 6.40 -1.06 -2.27
CA TYR A 93 6.64 -2.00 -3.36
C TYR A 93 8.13 -2.14 -3.66
N ILE A 94 8.65 -3.35 -3.52
CA ILE A 94 10.04 -3.70 -3.83
C ILE A 94 10.08 -4.31 -5.23
N LYS A 95 10.44 -3.47 -6.21
CA LYS A 95 10.42 -3.82 -7.64
C LYS A 95 11.24 -5.06 -7.99
N GLN A 96 12.50 -5.16 -7.53
CA GLN A 96 13.34 -6.31 -7.89
C GLN A 96 12.83 -7.66 -7.36
N LYS A 97 12.01 -7.65 -6.30
CA LYS A 97 11.38 -8.85 -5.76
C LYS A 97 9.92 -8.99 -6.20
N GLN A 98 9.34 -7.99 -6.84
CA GLN A 98 7.91 -7.90 -7.14
C GLN A 98 7.04 -8.16 -5.90
N ILE A 99 7.43 -7.60 -4.76
CA ILE A 99 6.73 -7.77 -3.48
C ILE A 99 6.21 -6.43 -3.01
N LEU A 100 4.93 -6.41 -2.69
CA LEU A 100 4.27 -5.34 -1.98
C LEU A 100 4.14 -5.75 -0.52
N VAL A 101 4.53 -4.86 0.39
CA VAL A 101 4.29 -4.98 1.82
C VAL A 101 3.36 -3.87 2.26
N CYS A 102 2.32 -4.21 3.00
CA CYS A 102 1.41 -3.25 3.59
C CYS A 102 0.97 -3.70 4.98
N LYS A 103 0.72 -2.74 5.88
CA LYS A 103 0.14 -3.01 7.20
C LYS A 103 -1.35 -2.76 7.18
N ASN A 104 -2.11 -3.63 7.82
CA ASN A 104 -3.55 -3.52 7.97
C ASN A 104 -3.98 -4.04 9.34
N GLY A 105 -4.34 -3.11 10.22
CA GLY A 105 -4.57 -3.42 11.63
C GLY A 105 -3.33 -4.01 12.28
N PHE A 106 -3.45 -5.25 12.76
CA PHE A 106 -2.36 -5.98 13.43
C PHE A 106 -1.50 -6.78 12.47
N ASN A 107 -1.86 -6.81 11.18
CA ASN A 107 -1.21 -7.67 10.21
C ASN A 107 -0.30 -6.89 9.28
N ILE A 108 0.89 -7.41 9.04
CA ILE A 108 1.72 -7.04 7.89
C ILE A 108 1.47 -8.08 6.81
N ASN A 109 1.01 -7.64 5.65
CA ASN A 109 0.70 -8.49 4.50
C ASN A 109 1.86 -8.43 3.51
N LEU A 110 2.35 -9.59 3.08
CA LEU A 110 3.32 -9.73 2.01
C LEU A 110 2.59 -10.26 0.77
N ILE A 111 2.60 -9.45 -0.28
CA ILE A 111 1.85 -9.69 -1.51
C ILE A 111 2.85 -9.82 -2.66
N LYS A 112 2.85 -10.95 -3.36
CA LYS A 112 3.63 -11.12 -4.59
C LYS A 112 2.79 -10.62 -5.76
N ILE A 113 3.44 -9.93 -6.68
CA ILE A 113 2.87 -9.49 -7.96
C ILE A 113 3.60 -10.28 -9.05
N ASN A 114 2.88 -11.00 -9.91
CA ASN A 114 3.50 -11.71 -11.03
C ASN A 114 3.65 -10.81 -12.27
N GLN A 115 4.18 -11.35 -13.36
CA GLN A 115 4.40 -10.62 -14.61
C GLN A 115 3.09 -10.17 -15.28
N GLN A 116 1.98 -10.85 -14.97
CA GLN A 116 0.63 -10.56 -15.44
C GLN A 116 -0.11 -9.57 -14.54
N ALA A 117 0.60 -8.90 -13.61
CA ALA A 117 0.01 -8.00 -12.62
C ALA A 117 -1.06 -8.66 -11.72
N GLU A 118 -0.99 -9.98 -11.55
CA GLU A 118 -1.84 -10.68 -10.58
C GLU A 118 -1.24 -10.53 -9.19
N PHE A 119 -2.08 -10.12 -8.25
CA PHE A 119 -1.70 -9.93 -6.86
C PHE A 119 -2.06 -11.18 -6.06
N LYS A 120 -1.11 -11.67 -5.28
CA LYS A 120 -1.30 -12.84 -4.41
C LYS A 120 -0.75 -12.59 -3.03
N LEU A 121 -1.58 -12.68 -2.01
CA LEU A 121 -1.13 -12.75 -0.62
C LEU A 121 -0.32 -14.04 -0.45
N ILE A 122 0.98 -13.92 -0.17
CA ILE A 122 1.88 -15.07 0.01
C ILE A 122 2.17 -15.36 1.47
N GLN A 123 2.13 -14.34 2.32
CA GLN A 123 2.36 -14.46 3.75
C GLN A 123 1.74 -13.27 4.48
N PHE A 124 1.46 -13.46 5.77
CA PHE A 124 1.20 -12.36 6.68
C PHE A 124 1.91 -12.60 8.01
N ILE A 125 2.13 -11.52 8.75
CA ILE A 125 2.68 -11.55 10.11
C ILE A 125 1.66 -10.84 11.00
N ASP A 126 1.14 -11.56 11.98
CA ASP A 126 0.28 -11.01 13.02
C ASP A 126 1.15 -10.46 14.15
N LEU A 127 1.07 -9.15 14.37
CA LEU A 127 1.79 -8.44 15.42
C LEU A 127 1.02 -8.44 16.74
N GLY A 128 -0.27 -8.75 16.73
CA GLY A 128 -1.16 -8.65 17.90
C GLY A 128 -1.41 -7.23 18.42
N THR A 129 -0.84 -6.19 17.80
CA THR A 129 -1.00 -4.78 18.18
C THR A 129 -1.02 -3.86 16.97
N GLY A 130 -1.73 -2.73 17.11
CA GLY A 130 -1.86 -1.70 16.08
C GLY A 130 -0.70 -0.72 16.04
N ASN A 131 0.12 -0.69 17.09
CA ASN A 131 1.12 0.35 17.34
C ASN A 131 2.53 0.03 16.82
N SER A 132 2.70 -1.08 16.09
CA SER A 132 3.98 -1.41 15.47
C SER A 132 4.23 -0.56 14.22
N PHE A 133 5.49 -0.23 14.00
CA PHE A 133 5.98 0.43 12.80
C PHE A 133 7.19 -0.33 12.25
N GLY A 134 7.46 -0.17 10.96
CA GLY A 134 8.54 -0.92 10.32
C GLY A 134 8.69 -0.59 8.86
N ARG A 135 9.73 -1.16 8.27
CA ARG A 135 10.13 -0.90 6.88
C ARG A 135 10.95 -2.06 6.33
N LEU A 136 10.80 -2.30 5.03
CA LEU A 136 11.73 -3.14 4.29
C LEU A 136 12.98 -2.34 3.91
N THR A 137 14.14 -3.01 3.92
CA THR A 137 15.34 -2.48 3.28
C THR A 137 15.09 -2.27 1.79
N ALA A 138 15.85 -1.36 1.16
CA ALA A 138 15.67 -1.03 -0.27
C ALA A 138 15.82 -2.24 -1.19
N ASP A 139 16.68 -3.19 -0.79
CA ASP A 139 16.88 -4.46 -1.49
C ASP A 139 15.78 -5.52 -1.18
N GLY A 140 14.95 -5.26 -0.17
CA GLY A 140 13.91 -6.17 0.34
C GLY A 140 14.47 -7.42 1.02
N GLN A 141 15.74 -7.42 1.44
CA GLN A 141 16.34 -8.56 2.15
C GLN A 141 15.88 -8.64 3.60
N PHE A 142 15.73 -7.50 4.27
CA PHE A 142 15.35 -7.45 5.67
C PHE A 142 14.10 -6.61 5.87
N MET A 143 13.24 -7.05 6.78
CA MET A 143 12.17 -6.23 7.33
C MET A 143 12.49 -5.92 8.79
N VAL A 144 12.54 -4.65 9.13
CA VAL A 144 12.80 -4.18 10.49
C VAL A 144 11.49 -3.66 11.06
N ILE A 145 11.08 -4.19 12.20
CA ILE A 145 9.83 -3.84 12.88
C ILE A 145 10.15 -3.45 14.32
N TRP A 146 9.56 -2.35 14.78
CA TRP A 146 9.38 -2.10 16.20
C TRP A 146 8.12 -2.82 16.66
N ASP A 147 8.28 -3.82 17.51
CA ASP A 147 7.17 -4.53 18.14
C ASP A 147 6.80 -3.87 19.47
N ASP A 148 5.67 -3.18 19.48
CA ASP A 148 5.13 -2.52 20.67
C ASP A 148 4.76 -3.51 21.78
N LYS A 149 4.48 -4.77 21.49
CA LYS A 149 4.17 -5.75 22.54
C LYS A 149 5.40 -6.12 23.34
N THR A 150 6.51 -6.39 22.65
CA THR A 150 7.77 -6.81 23.28
C THR A 150 8.70 -5.65 23.60
N GLN A 151 8.40 -4.45 23.08
CA GLN A 151 9.26 -3.26 23.16
C GLN A 151 10.66 -3.54 22.59
N GLN A 152 10.70 -4.28 21.48
CA GLN A 152 11.94 -4.73 20.83
C GLN A 152 11.91 -4.49 19.32
N ILE A 153 13.11 -4.35 18.75
CA ILE A 153 13.30 -4.38 17.30
C ILE A 153 13.37 -5.85 16.86
N GLN A 154 12.50 -6.22 15.93
CA GLN A 154 12.52 -7.52 15.26
C GLN A 154 13.03 -7.35 13.83
N ILE A 155 13.93 -8.24 13.43
CA ILE A 155 14.51 -8.25 12.09
C ILE A 155 14.15 -9.58 11.43
N PHE A 156 13.42 -9.51 10.33
CA PHE A 156 13.03 -10.66 9.54
C PHE A 156 13.86 -10.73 8.26
N LEU A 157 14.49 -11.87 8.01
CA LEU A 157 15.17 -12.15 6.75
C LEU A 157 14.18 -12.71 5.74
N PHE A 158 14.07 -12.06 4.59
CA PHE A 158 13.24 -12.53 3.49
C PHE A 158 13.93 -13.69 2.74
N LYS A 159 13.27 -14.85 2.68
CA LYS A 159 13.75 -16.03 1.94
C LYS A 159 12.73 -16.45 0.90
N GLU A 160 13.13 -16.49 -0.37
CA GLU A 160 12.30 -17.11 -1.41
C GLU A 160 12.42 -18.62 -1.33
N ILE A 161 11.28 -19.30 -1.21
CA ILE A 161 11.22 -20.74 -1.36
C ILE A 161 11.22 -21.01 -2.87
N LYS A 162 12.35 -21.49 -3.40
CA LYS A 162 12.41 -22.02 -4.76
C LYS A 162 11.49 -23.25 -4.80
N LYS A 163 10.43 -23.17 -5.61
CA LYS A 163 9.57 -24.30 -5.93
C LYS A 163 10.15 -25.07 -7.10
#